data_AF-A0A351L4S0-F1
#
_entry.id   AF-A0A351L4S0-F1
#
_cell.length_a   1.000
_cell.length_b   1.000
_cell.length_c   1.000
_cell.angle_alpha   90.00
_cell.angle_beta   90.00
_cell.angle_gamma   90.00
#
_symmetry.space_group_name_H-M   'P 1'
#
loop_
_entity.id
_entity.type
_entity.pdbx_description
1 polymer ?
#
loop_
_entity_poly.entity_id
_entity_poly.type
_entity_poly.pdbx_seq_one_letter_code
_entity_poly.pdbx_strand_id
1 'polypeptide(L)'
;GANLSGAYVENADLSYTDLHRASLALTNLGGADLSGANLRETNLSNANLSGAKVQSACFGNNPGLSLELQQNLIQRGAIFEQS
;
A
#
# COMPACT_ATOMS: atom_id res chain seq x y z
N GLY A 1 -8.05 1.07 11.54
CA GLY A 1 -8.25 0.06 10.49
C GLY A 1 -7.92 -1.33 11.01
N ALA A 2 -7.92 -2.31 10.11
CA ALA A 2 -7.57 -3.70 10.41
C ALA A 2 -6.08 -3.84 10.77
N ASN A 3 -5.73 -4.88 11.54
CA ASN A 3 -4.35 -5.28 11.77
C ASN A 3 -4.04 -6.53 10.95
N LEU A 4 -3.19 -6.38 9.95
CA LEU A 4 -2.72 -7.42 9.04
C LEU A 4 -1.20 -7.57 9.12
N SER A 5 -0.58 -7.03 10.17
CA SER A 5 0.88 -6.98 10.29
C SER A 5 1.48 -8.39 10.26
N GLY A 6 2.44 -8.62 9.38
CA GLY A 6 3.08 -9.92 9.17
C GLY A 6 2.24 -10.94 8.40
N ALA A 7 1.09 -10.55 7.85
CA ALA A 7 0.30 -11.45 7.01
C ALA A 7 1.00 -11.74 5.67
N TYR A 8 0.78 -12.94 5.14
CA TYR A 8 1.15 -13.31 3.77
C TYR A 8 -0.06 -13.09 2.86
N VAL A 9 -0.07 -11.96 2.15
CA VAL A 9 -1.14 -11.58 1.21
C VAL A 9 -0.56 -11.36 -0.19
N GLU A 10 0.47 -12.12 -0.52
CA GLU A 10 1.11 -12.14 -1.83
C GLU A 10 0.09 -12.54 -2.90
N ASN A 11 0.05 -11.81 -4.01
CA ASN A 11 -0.90 -11.99 -5.12
C ASN A 11 -2.39 -11.91 -4.72
N ALA A 12 -2.73 -11.44 -3.51
CA ALA A 12 -4.10 -11.27 -3.09
C ALA A 12 -4.80 -10.16 -3.88
N ASP A 13 -6.11 -10.33 -4.13
CA ASP A 13 -6.95 -9.24 -4.62
C ASP A 13 -7.42 -8.40 -3.44
N LEU A 14 -6.86 -7.19 -3.34
CA LEU A 14 -7.22 -6.14 -2.39
C LEU A 14 -7.71 -4.90 -3.15
N SER A 15 -8.13 -5.05 -4.41
CA SER A 15 -8.57 -3.95 -5.23
C SER A 15 -9.82 -3.30 -4.62
N TYR A 16 -9.89 -1.97 -4.68
CA TYR A 16 -10.97 -1.16 -4.12
C TYR A 16 -11.25 -1.34 -2.62
N THR A 17 -10.35 -1.99 -1.87
CA THR A 17 -10.51 -2.17 -0.42
C THR A 17 -10.24 -0.87 0.34
N ASP A 18 -10.97 -0.66 1.45
CA ASP A 18 -10.66 0.42 2.39
C ASP A 18 -9.69 -0.07 3.46
N LEU A 19 -8.42 0.29 3.30
CA LEU A 19 -7.33 -0.01 4.23
C LEU A 19 -6.96 1.21 5.07
N HIS A 20 -7.79 2.26 5.09
CA HIS A 20 -7.52 3.48 5.84
C HIS A 20 -7.16 3.19 7.31
N ARG A 21 -6.01 3.73 7.74
CA ARG A 21 -5.46 3.53 9.10
C ARG A 21 -5.27 2.06 9.47
N ALA A 22 -5.06 1.17 8.50
CA ALA A 22 -4.69 -0.23 8.76
C ALA A 22 -3.22 -0.33 9.16
N SER A 23 -2.86 -1.45 9.80
CA SER A 23 -1.47 -1.83 10.01
C SER A 23 -1.10 -2.97 9.05
N LEU A 24 -0.24 -2.67 8.08
CA LEU A 24 0.36 -3.61 7.13
C LEU A 24 1.88 -3.72 7.35
N ALA A 25 2.37 -3.37 8.53
CA ALA A 25 3.79 -3.49 8.85
C ALA A 25 4.26 -4.95 8.66
N LEU A 26 5.46 -5.13 8.09
CA LEU A 26 6.06 -6.45 7.83
C LEU A 26 5.25 -7.37 6.91
N THR A 27 4.25 -6.87 6.20
CA THR A 27 3.36 -7.68 5.35
C THR A 27 4.00 -7.91 3.97
N ASN A 28 3.88 -9.13 3.44
CA ASN A 28 4.25 -9.39 2.05
C ASN A 28 3.07 -9.09 1.12
N LEU A 29 3.11 -7.94 0.43
CA LEU A 29 2.15 -7.51 -0.61
C LEU A 29 2.70 -7.73 -2.02
N GLY A 30 3.72 -8.60 -2.17
CA GLY A 30 4.31 -8.91 -3.46
C GLY A 30 3.25 -9.33 -4.48
N GLY A 31 3.19 -8.66 -5.64
CA GLY A 31 2.21 -8.98 -6.70
C GLY A 31 0.73 -8.76 -6.35
N ALA A 32 0.40 -8.28 -5.14
CA ALA A 32 -0.99 -8.05 -4.73
C ALA A 32 -1.66 -6.99 -5.60
N ASP A 33 -2.96 -7.14 -5.86
CA ASP A 33 -3.75 -6.13 -6.54
C ASP A 33 -4.30 -5.12 -5.53
N LEU A 34 -3.72 -3.92 -5.48
CA LEU A 34 -4.18 -2.79 -4.64
C LEU A 34 -4.87 -1.72 -5.49
N SER A 35 -5.25 -2.03 -6.74
CA SER A 35 -5.81 -1.03 -7.65
C SER A 35 -7.05 -0.38 -7.05
N GLY A 36 -7.07 0.96 -7.00
CA GLY A 36 -8.17 1.73 -6.40
C GLY A 36 -8.33 1.61 -4.88
N ALA A 37 -7.43 0.92 -4.16
CA ALA A 37 -7.52 0.78 -2.71
C ALA A 37 -7.25 2.11 -1.99
N ASN A 38 -7.90 2.31 -0.84
CA ASN A 38 -7.64 3.44 0.05
C ASN A 38 -6.59 3.04 1.10
N LEU A 39 -5.35 3.48 0.91
CA LEU A 39 -4.21 3.20 1.79
C LEU A 39 -3.82 4.41 2.65
N ARG A 40 -4.62 5.48 2.70
CA ARG A 40 -4.31 6.65 3.54
C ARG A 40 -4.08 6.26 5.01
N GLU A 41 -3.09 6.87 5.63
CA GLU A 41 -2.68 6.64 7.02
C GLU A 41 -2.33 5.17 7.36
N THR A 42 -2.09 4.33 6.36
CA THR A 42 -1.71 2.93 6.56
C THR A 42 -0.25 2.82 6.96
N ASN A 43 0.04 2.06 8.02
CA ASN A 43 1.42 1.74 8.37
C ASN A 43 1.98 0.67 7.41
N LEU A 44 2.92 1.06 6.57
CA LEU A 44 3.60 0.21 5.58
C LEU A 44 5.07 -0.06 5.95
N SER A 45 5.43 0.13 7.22
CA SER A 45 6.80 -0.10 7.71
C SER A 45 7.27 -1.52 7.39
N ASN A 46 8.34 -1.63 6.60
CA ASN A 46 8.92 -2.90 6.14
C ASN A 46 7.95 -3.80 5.34
N ALA A 47 6.89 -3.25 4.74
CA ALA A 47 6.03 -4.00 3.83
C ALA A 47 6.72 -4.22 2.47
N ASN A 48 6.55 -5.41 1.89
CA ASN A 48 7.04 -5.69 0.53
C ASN A 48 5.96 -5.32 -0.50
N LEU A 49 6.17 -4.23 -1.26
CA LEU A 49 5.27 -3.77 -2.34
C LEU A 49 5.78 -4.09 -3.75
N SER A 50 6.78 -4.98 -3.86
CA SER A 50 7.36 -5.36 -5.15
C SER A 50 6.31 -5.99 -6.06
N GLY A 51 6.17 -5.49 -7.29
CA GLY A 51 5.22 -6.03 -8.26
C GLY A 51 3.73 -5.81 -7.95
N ALA A 52 3.36 -5.19 -6.82
CA ALA A 52 1.96 -4.89 -6.51
C ALA A 52 1.31 -4.01 -7.60
N LYS A 53 0.02 -4.20 -7.90
CA LYS A 53 -0.69 -3.28 -8.78
C LYS A 53 -1.25 -2.14 -7.95
N VAL A 54 -0.87 -0.91 -8.24
CA VAL A 54 -1.22 0.26 -7.43
C VAL A 54 -1.93 1.35 -8.25
N GLN A 55 -2.46 0.98 -9.42
CA GLN A 55 -3.15 1.90 -10.30
C GLN A 55 -4.33 2.53 -9.55
N SER A 56 -4.36 3.86 -9.48
CA SER A 56 -5.37 4.65 -8.78
C SER A 56 -5.47 4.38 -7.26
N ALA A 57 -4.54 3.63 -6.67
CA ALA A 57 -4.49 3.43 -5.23
C ALA A 57 -4.12 4.75 -4.54
N CYS A 58 -4.84 5.09 -3.47
CA CYS A 58 -4.66 6.37 -2.77
C CYS A 58 -3.79 6.20 -1.53
N PHE A 59 -2.63 6.85 -1.53
CA PHE A 59 -1.67 6.94 -0.43
C PHE A 59 -1.70 8.34 0.18
N GLY A 60 -1.28 8.44 1.43
CA GLY A 60 -1.21 9.70 2.18
C GLY A 60 -0.80 9.41 3.62
N ASN A 61 0.23 10.08 4.12
CA ASN A 61 0.80 9.85 5.45
C ASN A 61 1.04 8.36 5.77
N ASN A 62 1.91 7.70 5.00
CA ASN A 62 2.20 6.28 5.16
C ASN A 62 3.59 6.04 5.77
N PRO A 63 3.69 5.78 7.09
CA PRO A 63 4.95 5.39 7.71
C PRO A 63 5.55 4.19 7.00
N GLY A 64 6.87 4.23 6.76
CA GLY A 64 7.60 3.16 6.09
C GLY A 64 7.80 3.33 4.58
N LEU A 65 7.13 4.30 3.94
CA LEU A 65 7.41 4.64 2.54
C LEU A 65 8.56 5.64 2.43
N SER A 66 9.68 5.22 1.86
CA SER A 66 10.77 6.12 1.46
C SER A 66 10.35 7.00 0.28
N LEU A 67 11.02 8.14 0.08
CA LEU A 67 10.76 9.03 -1.07
C LEU A 67 10.94 8.30 -2.41
N GLU A 68 11.95 7.44 -2.53
CA GLU A 68 12.19 6.61 -3.70
C GLU A 68 11.02 5.67 -3.99
N LEU A 69 10.52 4.98 -2.96
CA LEU A 69 9.39 4.09 -3.10
C LEU A 69 8.11 4.85 -3.45
N GLN A 70 7.89 6.04 -2.87
CA GLN A 70 6.77 6.90 -3.25
C GLN A 70 6.83 7.28 -4.73
N GLN A 71 8.01 7.70 -5.23
CA GLN A 71 8.20 8.02 -6.65
C GLN A 71 7.95 6.81 -7.55
N ASN A 72 8.44 5.62 -7.17
CA ASN A 72 8.17 4.38 -7.88
C ASN A 72 6.66 4.05 -7.94
N LEU A 73 5.94 4.23 -6.83
CA LEU A 73 4.50 4.00 -6.76
C LEU A 73 3.74 5.01 -7.63
N ILE A 74 4.13 6.29 -7.62
CA ILE A 74 3.55 7.33 -8.48
C ILE A 74 3.74 6.98 -9.96
N GLN A 75 4.93 6.53 -10.36
CA GLN A 75 5.20 6.06 -11.73
C GLN A 75 4.32 4.86 -12.12
N ARG A 76 3.89 4.04 -11.15
CA ARG A 76 2.97 2.90 -11.32
C ARG A 76 1.48 3.29 -11.21
N GLY A 77 1.17 4.58 -11.17
CA GLY A 77 -0.20 5.10 -11.18
C GLY A 77 -0.83 5.28 -9.79
N ALA A 78 -0.05 5.21 -8.71
CA ALA A 78 -0.53 5.55 -7.38
C ALA A 78 -0.79 7.07 -7.25
N ILE A 79 -1.78 7.41 -6.43
CA ILE A 79 -2.15 8.79 -6.11
C ILE A 79 -1.65 9.09 -4.70
N PHE A 80 -0.88 10.16 -4.54
CA PHE A 80 -0.48 10.68 -3.22
C PHE A 80 -1.17 12.02 -2.99
N GLU A 81 -1.97 12.11 -1.93
CA GLU A 81 -2.54 13.39 -1.52
C GLU A 81 -1.51 14.17 -0.70
N GLN A 82 -1.30 15.44 -1.06
CA GLN A 82 -0.60 16.38 -0.21
C GLN A 82 -1.55 16.76 0.94
N SER A 83 -1.10 16.59 2.17
CA SER A 83 -1.76 17.10 3.38
C SER A 83 -1.86 18.61 3.38
#